data_AF-A0A6B3GNC1-F1
#
_entry.id   AF-A0A6B3GNC1-F1
#
_cell.length_a   1.000
_cell.length_b   1.000
_cell.length_c   1.000
_cell.angle_alpha   90.00
_cell.angle_beta   90.00
_cell.angle_gamma   90.00
#
_symmetry.space_group_name_H-M   'P 1'
#
loop_
_entity.id
_entity.type
_entity.pdbx_description
1 polymer ?
#
loop_
_entity_poly.entity_id
_entity_poly.type
_entity_poly.pdbx_seq_one_letter_code
_entity_poly.pdbx_strand_id
1 'polypeptide(L)'
;VGGLLGHWAVWTRSAVRLLADVHAADAGDEAARQRALTRLAGDTDANAAVYDVRGSFAGVIAGVHEVLRRQGLLNGTWCLDPAEDLSPGQAQEIDRVHTAYPWLAEEDAFIAGALPRWLA
;
A
#
# COMPACT_ATOMS: atom_id res chain seq x y z
N VAL A 1 9.53 12.37 -14.53
CA VAL A 1 8.64 12.73 -13.37
C VAL A 1 8.77 11.70 -12.24
N GLY A 2 8.39 12.04 -11.00
CA GLY A 2 8.47 11.12 -9.84
C GLY A 2 7.66 11.63 -8.64
N GLY A 3 7.63 10.88 -7.53
CA GLY A 3 6.87 11.26 -6.33
C GLY A 3 7.19 10.41 -5.10
N LEU A 4 6.76 10.90 -3.93
CA LEU A 4 6.79 10.18 -2.66
C LEU A 4 5.34 9.86 -2.28
N LEU A 5 4.95 8.59 -2.36
CA LEU A 5 3.60 8.15 -1.98
C LEU A 5 3.69 7.13 -0.85
N GLY A 6 2.71 7.15 0.05
CA GLY A 6 2.69 6.29 1.22
C GLY A 6 2.78 4.78 0.90
N HIS A 7 2.04 4.31 -0.10
CA HIS A 7 2.11 2.91 -0.56
C HIS A 7 3.47 2.49 -1.18
N TRP A 8 4.51 3.32 -1.11
CA TRP A 8 5.87 2.84 -1.42
C TRP A 8 6.43 2.02 -0.26
N ALA A 9 6.00 2.29 0.97
CA ALA A 9 6.36 1.53 2.16
C ALA A 9 5.72 0.13 2.17
N VAL A 10 4.55 -0.01 1.56
CA VAL A 10 3.76 -1.25 1.46
C VAL A 10 3.14 -1.33 0.08
N TRP A 11 3.32 -2.45 -0.65
CA TRP A 11 2.96 -2.60 -2.08
C TRP A 11 3.91 -1.92 -3.07
N THR A 12 5.21 -1.94 -2.75
CA THR A 12 6.28 -1.28 -3.52
C THR A 12 6.30 -1.68 -5.01
N ARG A 13 6.02 -2.95 -5.36
CA ARG A 13 6.03 -3.38 -6.78
C ARG A 13 4.89 -2.72 -7.56
N SER A 14 3.70 -2.64 -6.98
CA SER A 14 2.57 -1.88 -7.52
C SER A 14 2.94 -0.40 -7.75
N ALA A 15 3.58 0.22 -6.76
CA ALA A 15 4.05 1.61 -6.84
C ALA A 15 5.01 1.84 -8.02
N VAL A 16 5.99 0.94 -8.20
CA VAL A 16 6.98 1.01 -9.28
C VAL A 16 6.32 0.80 -10.65
N ARG A 17 5.31 -0.08 -10.75
CA ARG A 17 4.53 -0.26 -11.98
C ARG A 17 3.75 0.99 -12.36
N LEU A 18 3.13 1.65 -11.38
CA LEU A 18 2.46 2.95 -11.60
C LEU A 18 3.47 4.00 -12.08
N LEU A 19 4.65 4.08 -11.46
CA LEU A 19 5.70 5.02 -11.90
C LEU A 19 6.11 4.77 -13.36
N ALA A 20 6.26 3.51 -13.76
CA ALA A 20 6.57 3.14 -15.14
C ALA A 20 5.46 3.57 -16.12
N ASP A 21 4.19 3.36 -15.77
CA ASP A 21 3.06 3.84 -16.57
C ASP A 21 3.06 5.37 -16.68
N VAL A 22 3.40 6.09 -15.61
CA VAL A 22 3.51 7.56 -15.62
C VAL A 22 4.65 8.04 -16.53
N HIS A 23 5.82 7.38 -16.50
CA HIS A 23 6.92 7.71 -17.41
C HIS A 23 6.56 7.45 -18.87
N ALA A 24 5.89 6.33 -19.16
CA ALA A 24 5.43 6.02 -20.52
C ALA A 24 4.37 7.03 -20.99
N ALA A 25 3.44 7.42 -20.12
CA ALA A 25 2.44 8.45 -20.42
C ALA A 25 3.10 9.81 -20.73
N ASP A 26 4.12 10.21 -19.97
CA ASP A 26 4.90 11.43 -20.21
C ASP A 26 5.63 11.39 -21.57
N ALA A 27 6.03 10.19 -22.00
CA ALA A 27 6.59 9.94 -23.34
C ALA A 27 5.54 9.82 -24.46
N GLY A 28 4.25 9.96 -24.15
CA GLY A 28 3.15 9.97 -25.13
C GLY A 28 2.36 8.66 -25.27
N ASP A 29 2.56 7.67 -24.39
CA ASP A 29 1.75 6.44 -24.38
C ASP A 29 0.38 6.67 -23.73
N GLU A 30 -0.66 6.79 -24.56
CA GLU A 30 -2.04 6.99 -24.13
C GLU A 30 -2.60 5.81 -23.32
N ALA A 31 -2.20 4.58 -23.63
CA ALA A 31 -2.67 3.40 -22.89
C ALA A 31 -2.07 3.37 -21.48
N ALA A 32 -0.80 3.75 -21.33
CA ALA A 32 -0.16 3.92 -20.04
C ALA A 32 -0.82 5.05 -19.23
N ARG A 33 -1.15 6.17 -19.88
CA ARG A 33 -1.91 7.26 -19.26
C ARG A 33 -3.24 6.77 -18.69
N GLN A 34 -3.99 5.99 -19.47
CA GLN A 34 -5.28 5.48 -19.02
C GLN A 34 -5.17 4.49 -17.86
N ARG A 35 -4.15 3.61 -17.87
CA ARG A 35 -3.87 2.72 -16.73
C ARG A 35 -3.56 3.50 -15.45
N ALA A 36 -2.68 4.49 -15.53
CA ALA A 36 -2.32 5.33 -14.39
C ALA A 36 -3.52 6.11 -13.83
N LEU A 37 -4.31 6.74 -14.70
CA LEU A 37 -5.51 7.49 -14.30
C LEU A 37 -6.58 6.59 -13.66
N THR A 38 -6.74 5.36 -14.16
CA THR A 38 -7.72 4.40 -13.62
C THR A 38 -7.37 3.98 -12.19
N ARG A 39 -6.09 3.92 -11.82
CA ARG A 39 -5.66 3.56 -10.47
C ARG A 39 -5.85 4.67 -9.43
N LEU A 40 -5.84 5.94 -9.84
CA LEU A 40 -5.69 7.10 -8.96
C LEU A 40 -6.63 7.08 -7.74
N ALA A 41 -7.92 6.80 -7.96
CA ALA A 41 -8.91 6.76 -6.88
C ALA A 41 -8.66 5.59 -5.91
N GLY A 42 -8.29 4.42 -6.43
CA GLY A 42 -8.00 3.24 -5.61
C GLY A 42 -6.72 3.39 -4.80
N ASP A 43 -5.66 3.95 -5.40
CA ASP A 43 -4.41 4.24 -4.67
C ASP A 43 -4.62 5.29 -3.56
N THR A 44 -5.48 6.28 -3.81
CA THR A 44 -5.84 7.30 -2.81
C THR A 44 -6.62 6.69 -1.65
N ASP A 45 -7.61 5.85 -1.93
CA ASP A 45 -8.41 5.19 -0.91
C ASP A 45 -7.58 4.18 -0.09
N ALA A 46 -6.76 3.37 -0.77
CA ALA A 46 -5.85 2.43 -0.11
C ALA A 46 -4.84 3.16 0.80
N ASN A 47 -4.26 4.26 0.33
CA ASN A 47 -3.41 5.12 1.17
C ASN A 47 -4.19 5.68 2.36
N ALA A 48 -5.43 6.14 2.18
CA ALA A 48 -6.21 6.72 3.26
C ALA A 48 -6.52 5.71 4.38
N ALA A 49 -6.74 4.44 4.03
CA ALA A 49 -6.93 3.35 4.99
C ALA A 49 -5.65 3.03 5.76
N VAL A 50 -4.51 2.91 5.07
CA VAL A 50 -3.21 2.58 5.70
C VAL A 50 -2.69 3.74 6.55
N TYR A 51 -2.76 4.97 6.05
CA TYR A 51 -2.23 6.16 6.71
C TYR A 51 -3.26 6.85 7.62
N ASP A 52 -4.34 6.17 7.96
CA ASP A 52 -5.29 6.57 8.99
C ASP A 52 -5.87 7.98 8.83
N VAL A 53 -6.32 8.34 7.62
CA VAL A 53 -6.92 9.68 7.39
C VAL A 53 -8.13 9.90 8.32
N ARG A 54 -8.90 8.85 8.63
CA ARG A 54 -10.08 8.92 9.51
C ARG A 54 -9.70 9.13 10.97
N GLY A 55 -8.60 8.55 11.44
CA GLY A 55 -8.05 8.78 12.78
C GLY A 55 -7.10 9.97 12.87
N SER A 56 -7.15 10.91 11.91
CA SER A 56 -6.28 12.09 11.88
C SER A 56 -4.79 11.74 11.89
N PHE A 57 -4.41 10.68 11.18
CA PHE A 57 -3.05 10.18 11.02
C PHE A 57 -2.41 9.63 12.31
N ALA A 58 -3.21 9.31 13.34
CA ALA A 58 -2.71 8.78 14.59
C ALA A 58 -2.10 7.37 14.44
N GLY A 59 -2.68 6.54 13.56
CA GLY A 59 -2.25 5.16 13.32
C GLY A 59 -1.38 4.96 12.08
N VAL A 60 -0.65 5.98 11.63
CA VAL A 60 0.14 5.91 10.37
C VAL A 60 1.17 4.78 10.39
N ILE A 61 2.01 4.71 11.43
CA ILE A 61 3.08 3.72 11.49
C ILE A 61 2.50 2.33 11.75
N ALA A 62 1.59 2.23 12.72
CA ALA A 62 0.88 0.99 13.02
C ALA A 62 0.13 0.43 11.80
N GLY A 63 -0.46 1.30 10.97
CA GLY A 63 -1.15 0.92 9.73
C GLY A 63 -0.23 0.33 8.67
N VAL A 64 0.95 0.93 8.46
CA VAL A 64 1.99 0.36 7.59
C VAL A 64 2.44 -1.00 8.14
N HIS A 65 2.71 -1.08 9.44
CA HIS A 65 3.10 -2.35 10.06
C HIS A 65 2.02 -3.41 9.96
N GLU A 66 0.74 -3.04 10.03
CA GLU A 66 -0.38 -3.99 9.89
C GLU A 66 -0.41 -4.64 8.51
N VAL A 67 -0.18 -3.87 7.44
CA VAL A 67 -0.06 -4.43 6.09
C VAL A 67 1.15 -5.36 5.97
N LEU A 68 2.31 -4.94 6.49
CA LEU A 68 3.53 -5.78 6.48
C LEU A 68 3.36 -7.05 7.30
N ARG A 69 2.65 -6.98 8.43
CA ARG A 69 2.32 -8.12 9.29
C ARG A 69 1.43 -9.11 8.57
N ARG A 70 0.39 -8.64 7.87
CA ARG A 70 -0.47 -9.48 7.02
C ARG A 70 0.31 -10.17 5.90
N GLN A 71 1.31 -9.48 5.37
CA GLN A 71 2.22 -10.00 4.34
C GLN A 71 3.32 -10.92 4.89
N GLY A 72 3.38 -11.17 6.19
CA GLY A 72 4.39 -12.02 6.83
C GLY A 72 5.80 -11.41 6.88
N LEU A 73 5.93 -10.11 6.61
CA LEU A 73 7.19 -9.37 6.67
C LEU A 73 7.50 -8.86 8.09
N LEU A 74 6.47 -8.69 8.92
CA LEU A 74 6.59 -8.35 10.35
C LEU A 74 5.76 -9.32 11.21
N ASN A 75 6.14 -9.45 12.47
CA ASN A 75 5.41 -10.30 13.44
C ASN A 75 4.30 -9.56 14.20
N GLY A 76 4.25 -8.23 14.10
CA GLY A 76 3.35 -7.39 14.88
C GLY A 76 3.35 -5.94 14.39
N THR A 77 2.52 -5.11 15.02
CA THR A 77 2.32 -3.69 14.65
C THR A 77 3.08 -2.71 15.55
N TRP A 78 4.05 -3.20 16.33
CA TRP A 78 4.72 -2.43 17.38
C TRP A 78 5.37 -1.13 16.87
N CYS A 79 5.11 -0.04 17.57
CA CYS A 79 5.71 1.27 17.34
C CYS A 79 6.77 1.58 18.40
N LEU A 80 7.59 2.61 18.16
CA LEU A 80 8.59 3.07 19.13
C LEU A 80 7.93 3.68 20.38
N ASP A 81 6.84 4.44 20.18
CA ASP A 81 5.95 4.83 21.26
C ASP A 81 4.97 3.68 21.54
N PRO A 82 4.98 3.08 22.75
CA PRO A 82 4.05 2.01 23.10
C PRO A 82 2.58 2.45 23.14
N ALA A 83 2.29 3.76 23.15
CA ALA A 83 0.94 4.29 23.07
C ALA A 83 0.43 4.46 21.63
N GLU A 84 1.32 4.37 20.63
CA GLU A 84 0.95 4.41 19.22
C GLU A 84 0.49 3.02 18.75
N ASP A 85 -0.74 2.95 18.23
CA ASP A 85 -1.37 1.73 17.72
C ASP A 85 -2.36 2.09 16.60
N LEU A 86 -2.99 1.10 16.00
CA LEU A 86 -4.06 1.29 15.03
C LEU A 86 -5.21 2.10 15.64
N SER A 87 -5.69 3.08 14.89
CA SER A 87 -6.90 3.81 15.26
C SER A 87 -8.12 2.87 15.27
N PRO A 88 -9.15 3.15 16.10
CA PRO A 88 -10.38 2.39 16.08
C PRO A 88 -10.99 2.31 14.67
N GLY A 89 -11.15 1.09 14.14
CA GLY A 89 -11.71 0.86 12.80
C GLY A 89 -10.68 0.78 11.66
N GLN A 90 -9.41 1.11 11.90
CA GLN A 90 -8.41 1.19 10.84
C GLN A 90 -8.10 -0.19 10.23
N ALA A 91 -7.99 -1.25 11.04
CA ALA A 91 -7.80 -2.61 10.55
C ALA A 91 -8.91 -3.05 9.58
N GLN A 92 -10.15 -2.68 9.89
CA GLN A 92 -11.33 -2.97 9.07
C GLN A 92 -11.32 -2.15 7.77
N GLU A 93 -10.85 -0.91 7.79
CA GLU A 93 -10.64 -0.13 6.57
C GLU A 93 -9.55 -0.75 5.68
N ILE A 94 -8.48 -1.28 6.28
CA ILE A 94 -7.45 -2.03 5.54
C ILE A 94 -8.06 -3.31 4.91
N ASP A 95 -8.88 -4.06 5.65
CA ASP A 95 -9.62 -5.22 5.10
C ASP A 95 -10.52 -4.82 3.91
N ARG A 96 -11.21 -3.68 4.05
CA ARG A 96 -12.11 -3.16 3.02
C ARG A 96 -11.35 -2.85 1.73
N VAL A 97 -10.24 -2.13 1.79
CA VAL A 97 -9.48 -1.76 0.58
C VAL A 97 -8.86 -2.99 -0.07
N HIS A 98 -8.36 -3.96 0.71
CA HIS A 98 -7.87 -5.23 0.18
C HIS A 98 -8.96 -5.99 -0.59
N THR A 99 -10.20 -5.93 -0.13
CA THR A 99 -11.34 -6.55 -0.84
C THR A 99 -11.78 -5.75 -2.06
N ALA A 100 -11.75 -4.42 -1.96
CA ALA A 100 -12.23 -3.51 -3.01
C ALA A 100 -11.29 -3.46 -4.22
N TYR A 101 -10.00 -3.70 -4.03
CA TYR A 101 -8.97 -3.48 -5.05
C TYR A 101 -8.17 -4.76 -5.35
N PRO A 102 -8.52 -5.51 -6.41
CA PRO A 102 -7.88 -6.80 -6.73
C PRO A 102 -6.36 -6.74 -6.90
N TRP A 103 -5.82 -5.61 -7.34
CA TRP A 103 -4.38 -5.43 -7.51
C TRP A 103 -3.60 -5.48 -6.18
N LEU A 104 -4.26 -5.29 -5.03
CA LEU A 104 -3.64 -5.49 -3.72
C LEU A 104 -3.41 -6.98 -3.43
N ALA A 105 -4.37 -7.84 -3.76
CA ALA A 105 -4.20 -9.28 -3.63
C ALA A 105 -3.08 -9.82 -4.54
N GLU A 106 -2.87 -9.21 -5.72
CA GLU A 106 -1.74 -9.53 -6.59
C GLU A 106 -0.38 -9.20 -5.97
N GLU A 107 -0.31 -8.19 -5.11
CA GLU A 107 0.89 -7.82 -4.36
C GLU A 107 1.13 -8.80 -3.21
N ASP A 108 0.08 -9.18 -2.48
CA ASP A 108 0.18 -10.17 -1.41
C ASP A 108 0.65 -11.53 -1.94
N ALA A 109 0.10 -11.98 -3.08
CA ALA A 109 0.54 -13.21 -3.74
C ALA A 109 2.02 -13.17 -4.17
N PHE A 110 2.48 -12.02 -4.65
CA PHE A 110 3.88 -11.82 -5.02
C PHE A 110 4.82 -11.90 -3.81
N ILE A 111 4.45 -11.24 -2.72
CA ILE A 111 5.25 -11.26 -1.49
C ILE A 111 5.28 -12.66 -0.92
N ALA A 112 4.13 -13.35 -0.81
CA ALA A 112 4.06 -14.72 -0.31
C ALA A 112 4.99 -15.68 -1.08
N GLY A 113 5.05 -15.56 -2.41
CA GLY A 113 5.96 -16.35 -3.24
C GLY A 113 7.45 -15.99 -3.08
N ALA A 114 7.76 -14.78 -2.59
CA ALA A 114 9.13 -14.29 -2.43
C ALA A 114 9.68 -14.48 -1.00
N LEU A 115 8.81 -14.56 0.02
CA LEU A 115 9.18 -14.71 1.43
C LEU A 115 10.23 -15.80 1.69
N PRO A 116 10.10 -17.04 1.17
CA PRO A 116 11.07 -18.10 1.45
C PRO A 116 12.49 -17.78 0.97
N ARG A 117 12.63 -16.91 -0.04
CA ARG A 117 13.93 -16.49 -0.57
C ARG A 117 14.49 -15.29 0.20
N TRP A 118 13.62 -14.41 0.70
CA TRP A 118 14.05 -13.18 1.39
C TRP A 118 14.39 -13.40 2.86
N LEU A 119 13.71 -14.34 3.52
CA LEU A 119 13.85 -14.61 4.94
C LEU A 119 14.51 -15.98 5.23
N ALA A 120 15.22 -16.55 4.25
CA ALA A 120 16.05 -17.74 4.41
C ALA A 120 17.35 -17.44 5.19
#